data_AF-O26681-F1
#
_entry.id   AF-O26681-F1
#
_cell.length_a   1.000
_cell.length_b   1.000
_cell.length_c   1.000
_cell.angle_alpha   90.00
_cell.angle_beta   90.00
_cell.angle_gamma   90.00
#
_symmetry.space_group_name_H-M   'P 1'
#
loop_
_entity.id
_entity.type
_entity.pdbx_description
1 polymer ?
#
loop_
_entity_poly.entity_id
_entity_poly.type
_entity_poly.pdbx_seq_one_letter_code
_entity_poly.pdbx_strand_id
1 'polypeptide(L)'
;MYHVKLIGPSEKDEVLAELSDLRLFERKANLHGACVKLLTDNISFKEEWEANFKFMSDDVRPHAKVFAISDGGDLEVLYEPVSKTVIIRNCDYYGWVKSIAPCSGLRLLRGVSLRASPLLCPRFSP
;
A
#
# COMPACT_ATOMS: atom_id res chain seq x y z
N MET A 1 -0.20 -1.49 -18.34
CA MET A 1 1.12 -0.91 -18.00
C MET A 1 0.91 -0.22 -16.66
N TYR A 2 1.76 -0.41 -15.65
CA TYR A 2 1.57 0.25 -14.34
C TYR A 2 2.50 1.45 -14.25
N HIS A 3 1.99 2.56 -13.73
CA HIS A 3 2.76 3.78 -13.56
C HIS A 3 3.22 3.90 -12.10
N VAL A 4 4.52 4.12 -11.86
CA VAL A 4 5.05 4.37 -10.51
C VAL A 4 5.54 5.80 -10.47
N LYS A 5 4.96 6.61 -9.59
CA LYS A 5 5.35 8.02 -9.41
C LYS A 5 5.79 8.27 -7.98
N LEU A 6 6.93 8.95 -7.85
CA LEU A 6 7.33 9.57 -6.59
C LEU A 6 6.58 10.89 -6.46
N ILE A 7 5.91 11.06 -5.33
CA ILE A 7 5.18 12.28 -5.02
C ILE A 7 5.74 12.96 -3.78
N GLY A 8 5.63 14.28 -3.74
CA GLY A 8 5.97 15.06 -2.56
C GLY A 8 4.87 15.02 -1.49
N PRO A 9 5.14 15.55 -0.29
CA PRO A 9 4.15 15.65 0.78
C PRO A 9 2.87 16.41 0.38
N SER A 10 3.01 17.53 -0.34
CA SER A 10 1.87 18.35 -0.78
C SER A 10 0.99 17.64 -1.80
N GLU A 11 1.59 17.02 -2.83
CA GLU A 11 0.85 16.20 -3.81
C GLU A 11 0.13 15.04 -3.13
N LYS A 12 0.76 14.41 -2.13
CA LYS A 12 0.11 13.36 -1.34
C LYS A 12 -1.10 13.90 -0.58
N ASP A 13 -1.02 15.10 0.00
CA ASP A 13 -2.16 15.70 0.69
C ASP A 13 -3.32 16.04 -0.26
N GLU A 14 -3.03 16.53 -1.47
CA GLU A 14 -4.03 16.75 -2.53
C GLU A 14 -4.71 15.44 -2.93
N VAL A 15 -3.93 14.40 -3.23
CA VAL A 15 -4.46 13.08 -3.57
C VAL A 15 -5.31 12.52 -2.44
N LEU A 16 -4.87 12.63 -1.18
CA LEU A 16 -5.65 12.13 -0.05
C LEU A 16 -6.94 12.94 0.19
N ALA A 17 -6.96 14.23 -0.15
CA ALA A 17 -8.16 15.05 -0.08
C ALA A 17 -9.22 14.56 -1.08
N GLU A 18 -8.83 14.20 -2.31
CA GLU A 18 -9.72 13.60 -3.31
C GLU A 18 -10.35 12.29 -2.82
N LEU A 19 -9.62 11.52 -2.00
CA LEU A 19 -10.07 10.23 -1.48
C LEU A 19 -10.86 10.34 -0.18
N SER A 20 -10.98 11.54 0.39
CA SER A 20 -11.60 11.75 1.70
C SER A 20 -13.10 11.46 1.73
N ASP A 21 -13.78 11.56 0.58
CA ASP A 21 -15.20 11.24 0.42
C ASP A 21 -15.48 9.72 0.30
N LEU A 22 -14.44 8.90 0.12
CA LEU A 22 -14.58 7.45 0.00
C LEU A 22 -14.72 6.79 1.36
N ARG A 23 -15.65 5.82 1.45
CA ARG A 23 -15.76 4.94 2.62
C ARG A 23 -14.67 3.87 2.54
N LEU A 24 -13.54 4.14 3.19
CA LEU A 24 -12.42 3.20 3.26
C LEU A 24 -12.53 2.28 4.48
N PHE A 25 -12.34 0.99 4.25
CA PHE A 25 -12.04 0.00 5.28
C PHE A 25 -10.61 0.19 5.78
N GLU A 26 -10.45 0.32 7.09
CA GLU A 26 -9.15 0.53 7.71
C GLU A 26 -8.73 -0.70 8.53
N ARG A 27 -7.52 -1.21 8.30
CA ARG A 27 -6.95 -2.31 9.08
C ARG A 27 -5.47 -2.12 9.37
N LYS A 28 -5.08 -2.34 10.62
CA LYS A 28 -3.68 -2.36 11.04
C LYS A 28 -3.19 -3.79 11.15
N ALA A 29 -1.98 -4.01 10.66
CA ALA A 29 -1.30 -5.28 10.81
C ALA A 29 0.16 -5.10 11.19
N ASN A 30 0.68 -6.11 11.88
CA ASN A 30 2.08 -6.26 12.20
C ASN A 30 2.78 -6.98 11.04
N LEU A 31 3.62 -6.25 10.31
CA LEU A 31 4.48 -6.79 9.27
C LEU A 31 5.93 -6.71 9.77
N HIS A 32 6.47 -7.85 10.20
CA HIS A 32 7.85 -7.96 10.70
C HIS A 32 8.23 -6.94 11.79
N GLY A 33 7.31 -6.61 12.69
CA GLY A 33 7.49 -5.64 13.76
C GLY A 33 7.08 -4.20 13.39
N ALA A 34 6.79 -3.92 12.12
CA ALA A 34 6.26 -2.65 11.69
C ALA A 34 4.72 -2.67 11.67
N CYS A 35 4.10 -1.73 12.38
CA CYS A 35 2.68 -1.42 12.22
C CYS A 35 2.42 -0.79 10.84
N VAL A 36 1.74 -1.51 9.95
CA VAL A 36 1.29 -1.01 8.65
C VAL A 36 -0.22 -0.88 8.67
N LYS A 37 -0.74 0.27 8.22
CA LYS A 37 -2.18 0.52 8.10
C LYS A 37 -2.60 0.42 6.65
N LEU A 38 -3.49 -0.51 6.35
CA LEU A 38 -4.21 -0.61 5.09
C LEU A 38 -5.47 0.26 5.16
N LEU A 39 -5.72 1.03 4.11
CA LEU A 39 -6.97 1.73 3.83
C LEU A 39 -7.43 1.32 2.44
N THR A 40 -8.62 0.73 2.32
CA THR A 40 -9.11 0.23 1.03
C THR A 40 -10.62 0.37 0.90
N ASP A 41 -11.11 0.65 -0.30
CA ASP A 41 -12.54 0.63 -0.64
C ASP A 41 -13.07 -0.80 -0.91
N ASN A 42 -12.17 -1.78 -1.04
CA ASN A 42 -12.50 -3.15 -1.38
C ASN A 42 -12.53 -4.06 -0.14
N ILE A 43 -13.69 -4.62 0.16
CA ILE A 43 -13.87 -5.53 1.30
C ILE A 43 -13.03 -6.80 1.19
N SER A 44 -12.83 -7.35 -0.01
CA SER A 44 -12.02 -8.55 -0.22
C SER A 44 -10.56 -8.30 0.15
N PHE A 45 -10.04 -7.09 -0.12
CA PHE A 45 -8.68 -6.74 0.27
C PHE A 45 -8.54 -6.62 1.78
N LYS A 46 -9.55 -6.10 2.46
CA LYS A 46 -9.61 -6.09 3.92
C LYS A 46 -9.58 -7.52 4.49
N GLU A 47 -10.41 -8.42 3.96
CA GLU A 47 -10.49 -9.81 4.44
C GLU A 47 -9.19 -10.58 4.21
N GLU A 48 -8.61 -10.45 3.01
CA GLU A 48 -7.31 -11.03 2.68
C GLU A 48 -6.19 -10.46 3.59
N TRP A 49 -6.26 -9.18 3.91
CA TRP A 49 -5.31 -8.54 4.83
C TRP A 49 -5.38 -9.11 6.24
N GLU A 50 -6.60 -9.25 6.78
CA GLU A 50 -6.83 -9.85 8.09
C GLU A 50 -6.46 -11.34 8.12
N ALA A 51 -6.66 -12.07 7.02
CA ALA A 51 -6.30 -13.48 6.92
C ALA A 51 -4.79 -13.71 6.81
N ASN A 52 -4.06 -12.82 6.15
CA ASN A 52 -2.62 -12.99 5.90
C ASN A 52 -1.72 -12.41 6.99
N PHE A 53 -2.15 -11.37 7.72
CA PHE A 53 -1.30 -10.66 8.67
C PHE A 53 -1.86 -10.61 10.08
N LYS A 54 -0.97 -10.62 11.07
CA LYS A 54 -1.37 -10.50 12.48
C LYS A 54 -1.91 -9.11 12.75
N PHE A 55 -3.09 -9.03 13.37
CA PHE A 55 -3.67 -7.79 13.84
C PHE A 55 -2.70 -7.03 14.77
N MET A 56 -2.74 -5.70 14.68
CA MET A 56 -1.99 -4.80 15.55
C MET A 56 -2.95 -3.79 16.17
N SER A 57 -2.78 -3.53 17.48
CA SER A 57 -3.67 -2.65 18.24
C SER A 57 -3.82 -1.27 17.60
N ASP A 58 -5.02 -0.71 17.70
CA ASP A 58 -5.33 0.64 17.23
C ASP A 58 -4.59 1.74 18.00
N ASP A 59 -4.11 1.48 19.21
CA ASP A 59 -3.24 2.39 19.96
C ASP A 59 -1.85 2.56 19.30
N VAL A 60 -1.41 1.61 18.49
CA VAL A 60 -0.09 1.67 17.84
C VAL A 60 -0.15 2.63 16.66
N ARG A 61 0.71 3.65 16.68
CA ARG A 61 0.88 4.58 15.55
C ARG A 61 1.42 3.81 14.34
N PRO A 62 0.78 3.92 13.15
CA PRO A 62 1.28 3.24 11.96
C PRO A 62 2.62 3.84 11.53
N HIS A 63 3.56 2.97 11.18
CA HIS A 63 4.87 3.32 10.61
C HIS A 63 4.78 3.57 9.10
N ALA A 64 3.80 2.97 8.44
CA ALA A 64 3.49 3.16 7.02
C ALA A 64 1.99 3.05 6.79
N LYS A 65 1.52 3.71 5.73
CA LYS A 65 0.12 3.68 5.29
C LYS A 65 0.07 3.20 3.84
N VAL A 66 -0.85 2.30 3.56
CA VAL A 66 -1.12 1.79 2.21
C VAL A 66 -2.57 2.10 1.89
N PHE A 67 -2.78 2.89 0.86
CA PHE A 67 -4.10 3.13 0.28
C PHE A 67 -4.24 2.24 -0.94
N ALA A 68 -5.26 1.40 -0.99
CA ALA A 68 -5.58 0.54 -2.13
C ALA A 68 -7.02 0.83 -2.55
N ILE A 69 -7.17 1.61 -3.60
CA ILE A 69 -8.46 2.18 -4.03
C ILE A 69 -8.69 1.90 -5.51
N SER A 70 -9.96 1.86 -5.92
CA SER A 70 -10.35 1.72 -7.32
C SER A 70 -11.22 2.88 -7.75
N ASP A 71 -10.72 3.65 -8.71
CA ASP A 71 -11.35 4.86 -9.28
C ASP A 71 -11.73 4.67 -10.77
N GLY A 72 -11.63 3.44 -11.29
CA GLY A 72 -11.97 3.08 -12.68
C GLY A 72 -10.95 3.51 -13.75
N GLY A 73 -9.78 4.02 -13.33
CA GLY A 73 -8.69 4.44 -14.22
C GLY A 73 -7.59 3.37 -14.42
N ASP A 74 -6.42 3.81 -14.89
CA ASP A 74 -5.25 2.94 -15.03
C ASP A 74 -4.59 2.60 -13.68
N LEU A 75 -3.86 1.48 -13.65
CA LEU A 75 -3.07 1.06 -12.49
C LEU A 75 -1.92 2.04 -12.22
N GLU A 76 -2.01 2.76 -11.12
CA GLU A 76 -1.01 3.74 -10.68
C GLU A 76 -0.56 3.47 -9.24
N VAL A 77 0.73 3.63 -8.98
CA VAL A 77 1.35 3.50 -7.67
C VAL A 77 2.10 4.80 -7.36
N LEU A 78 1.58 5.56 -6.40
CA LEU A 78 2.20 6.76 -5.88
C LEU A 78 2.93 6.43 -4.57
N TYR A 79 4.16 6.90 -4.43
CA TYR A 79 4.93 6.73 -3.20
C TYR A 79 5.43 8.07 -2.66
N GLU A 80 5.13 8.32 -1.39
CA GLU A 80 5.60 9.47 -0.64
C GLU A 80 6.60 9.00 0.45
N PRO A 81 7.88 9.36 0.35
CA PRO A 81 8.94 8.78 1.17
C PRO A 81 9.02 9.31 2.61
N VAL A 82 8.53 10.52 2.90
CA VAL A 82 8.66 11.17 4.21
C VAL A 82 7.70 10.54 5.23
N SER A 83 6.43 10.45 4.87
CA SER A 83 5.38 9.82 5.69
C SER A 83 5.28 8.31 5.46
N LYS A 84 6.03 7.76 4.50
CA LYS A 84 5.99 6.35 4.09
C LYS A 84 4.57 5.94 3.71
N THR A 85 3.95 6.77 2.87
CA THR A 85 2.60 6.53 2.36
C THR A 85 2.69 6.00 0.93
N VAL A 86 2.02 4.88 0.69
CA VAL A 86 1.83 4.30 -0.64
C VAL A 86 0.37 4.46 -1.01
N ILE A 87 0.09 4.92 -2.22
CA ILE A 87 -1.26 5.00 -2.77
C ILE A 87 -1.28 4.18 -4.06
N ILE A 88 -2.13 3.16 -4.08
CA ILE A 88 -2.29 2.24 -5.20
C ILE A 88 -3.71 2.48 -5.72
N ARG A 89 -3.80 2.97 -6.96
CA ARG A 89 -5.04 3.23 -7.68
C ARG A 89 -5.30 2.09 -8.67
N ASN A 90 -6.54 1.63 -8.75
CA ASN A 90 -7.05 0.66 -9.73
C ASN A 90 -6.27 -0.67 -9.72
N CYS A 91 -6.06 -1.22 -8.52
CA CYS A 91 -5.39 -2.50 -8.36
C CYS A 91 -6.40 -3.62 -8.12
N ASP A 92 -6.52 -4.52 -9.09
CA ASP A 92 -7.41 -5.67 -9.01
C ASP A 92 -6.76 -6.91 -8.39
N TYR A 93 -5.47 -6.84 -8.07
CA TYR A 93 -4.70 -7.97 -7.56
C TYR A 93 -4.08 -7.68 -6.19
N TYR A 94 -4.65 -8.28 -5.15
CA TYR A 94 -4.20 -8.16 -3.76
C TYR A 94 -2.71 -8.49 -3.55
N GLY A 95 -2.11 -9.34 -4.39
CA GLY A 95 -0.68 -9.67 -4.31
C GLY A 95 0.24 -8.44 -4.45
N TRP A 96 -0.19 -7.38 -5.13
CA TRP A 96 0.52 -6.10 -5.15
C TRP A 96 0.50 -5.41 -3.79
N VAL A 97 -0.67 -5.37 -3.13
CA VAL A 97 -0.82 -4.81 -1.78
C VAL A 97 0.06 -5.56 -0.80
N LYS A 98 0.03 -6.90 -0.85
CA LYS A 98 0.86 -7.78 0.01
C LYS A 98 2.36 -7.56 -0.18
N SER A 99 2.82 -7.35 -1.41
CA SER A 99 4.24 -7.17 -1.71
C SER A 99 4.77 -5.78 -1.40
N ILE A 100 3.93 -4.75 -1.50
CA ILE A 100 4.32 -3.36 -1.24
C ILE A 100 4.17 -2.96 0.24
N ALA A 101 3.24 -3.57 0.96
CA ALA A 101 2.98 -3.30 2.37
C ALA A 101 4.20 -3.36 3.31
N PRO A 102 5.06 -4.39 3.27
CA PRO A 102 6.28 -4.44 4.08
C PRO A 102 7.38 -3.50 3.56
N CYS A 103 7.20 -2.85 2.40
CA CYS A 103 8.18 -1.96 1.78
C CYS A 103 8.18 -0.56 2.41
N SER A 104 8.10 -0.49 3.74
CA SER A 104 8.30 0.73 4.51
C SER A 104 9.79 1.09 4.57
N GLY A 105 10.36 1.46 3.42
CA GLY A 105 11.71 2.02 3.32
C GLY A 105 12.60 1.39 2.24
N LEU A 106 13.00 2.21 1.28
CA LEU A 106 14.29 2.17 0.56
C LEU A 106 14.48 1.18 -0.61
N ARG A 107 13.69 0.12 -0.79
CA ARG A 107 14.01 -0.86 -1.86
C ARG A 107 13.37 -0.62 -3.23
N LEU A 108 12.23 0.08 -3.31
CA LEU A 108 11.60 0.40 -4.60
C LEU A 108 12.43 1.41 -5.42
N LEU A 109 13.12 2.37 -4.79
CA LEU A 109 13.75 3.49 -5.50
C LEU A 109 15.23 3.30 -5.85
N ARG A 110 15.91 2.31 -5.27
CA ARG A 110 17.29 1.97 -5.66
C ARG A 110 17.37 1.03 -6.87
N GLY A 111 16.22 0.62 -7.42
CA GLY A 111 16.16 -0.37 -8.49
C GLY A 111 14.90 -0.27 -9.35
N VAL A 112 14.39 0.94 -9.63
CA VAL A 112 13.42 1.15 -10.72
C VAL A 112 14.15 0.96 -12.06
N SER A 113 14.64 -0.24 -12.32
CA SER A 113 14.66 -0.82 -13.64
C SER A 113 13.41 -1.70 -13.71
N LEU A 114 12.47 -1.25 -14.52
CA LEU A 114 11.20 -1.86 -14.92
C LEU A 114 11.23 -3.40 -15.03
N ARG A 115 11.16 -4.10 -13.89
CA ARG A 115 10.71 -5.49 -13.79
C ARG A 115 9.88 -5.61 -12.52
N ALA A 116 8.63 -5.16 -12.59
CA ALA A 116 7.58 -5.85 -11.84
C ALA A 116 7.50 -7.27 -12.41
N SER A 117 8.41 -8.12 -11.96
CA SER A 117 8.11 -9.52 -11.87
C SER A 117 7.49 -9.73 -10.49
N PRO A 118 6.37 -10.45 -10.37
CA PRO A 118 5.85 -10.94 -9.08
C PRO A 118 6.85 -11.81 -8.30
N LEU A 119 8.05 -12.03 -8.86
CA LEU A 119 9.14 -12.88 -8.40
C LEU A 119 10.22 -12.15 -7.59
N LEU A 120 10.12 -10.82 -7.41
CA LEU A 120 11.11 -10.04 -6.63
C LEU A 120 10.70 -9.77 -5.17
N CYS A 121 9.49 -10.16 -4.78
CA CYS A 121 9.30 -10.61 -3.40
C CYS A 121 9.99 -11.98 -3.30
N PRO A 122 10.99 -12.17 -2.42
CA PRO A 122 11.45 -13.52 -2.12
C PRO A 122 10.21 -14.34 -1.79
N ARG A 123 10.09 -15.52 -2.38
CA ARG A 123 9.09 -16.50 -1.98
C ARG A 123 9.22 -16.70 -0.47
N PHE A 124 8.36 -16.04 0.30
CA PHE A 124 8.10 -16.39 1.68
C PHE A 124 6.94 -17.39 1.65
N SER A 125 7.30 -18.62 1.29
CA SER A 125 6.54 -19.81 1.67
C SER A 125 6.86 -20.12 3.15
N PRO A 126 5.94 -20.77 3.88
CA PRO A 126 5.66 -20.56 5.31
C PRO A 126 6.82 -20.78 6.27
#